data_AF-A0A7X4DSJ0-F1
#
_entry.id   AF-A0A7X4DSJ0-F1
#
_cell.length_a   1.000
_cell.length_b   1.000
_cell.length_c   1.000
_cell.angle_alpha   90.00
_cell.angle_beta   90.00
_cell.angle_gamma   90.00
#
_symmetry.space_group_name_H-M   'P 1'
#
loop_
_entity.id
_entity.type
_entity.pdbx_description
1 polymer ?
#
loop_
_entity_poly.entity_id
_entity_poly.type
_entity_poly.pdbx_seq_one_letter_code
_entity_poly.pdbx_strand_id
1 'polypeptide(L)'
;MFARDASDPIMICGAARTPLGAFQGELSGVPATELGSVAIDAAVHDAGVDKARVDEVLMGNVLPAGLGQAPARQAALGAGLPVSIPCTTISVV
;
A
#
# COMPACT_ATOMS: atom_id res chain seq x y z
N MET A 1 7.13 -21.26 13.54
CA MET A 1 7.30 -22.30 12.50
C MET A 1 5.96 -22.40 11.78
N PHE A 2 5.79 -21.73 10.64
CA PHE A 2 4.54 -21.79 9.88
C PHE A 2 4.45 -23.16 9.22
N ALA A 3 3.45 -23.96 9.62
CA ALA A 3 3.16 -25.20 8.93
C ALA A 3 2.74 -24.86 7.50
N ARG A 4 3.32 -25.53 6.51
CA ARG A 4 2.82 -25.51 5.13
C ARG A 4 1.54 -26.34 5.11
N ASP A 5 0.44 -25.78 5.57
CA ASP A 5 -0.87 -26.42 5.46
C ASP A 5 -1.37 -26.21 4.03
N ALA A 6 -1.52 -27.28 3.27
CA ALA A 6 -1.97 -27.22 1.88
C ALA A 6 -3.46 -26.82 1.76
N SER A 7 -4.18 -26.78 2.88
CA SER A 7 -5.61 -26.46 2.95
C SER A 7 -5.93 -24.97 2.91
N ASP A 8 -4.96 -24.09 3.21
CA ASP A 8 -5.13 -22.61 3.16
C ASP A 8 -3.92 -21.94 2.48
N PRO A 9 -3.79 -22.05 1.15
CA PRO A 9 -2.67 -21.48 0.42
C PRO A 9 -2.75 -19.96 0.34
N ILE A 10 -1.61 -19.27 0.52
CA ILE A 10 -1.50 -17.83 0.31
C ILE A 10 -1.35 -17.52 -1.17
N MET A 11 -2.23 -16.66 -1.69
CA MET A 11 -2.29 -16.31 -3.11
C MET A 11 -2.15 -14.79 -3.31
N ILE A 12 -1.58 -14.39 -4.43
CA ILE A 12 -1.55 -12.98 -4.87
C ILE A 12 -2.76 -12.76 -5.79
N CYS A 13 -3.77 -12.05 -5.30
CA CYS A 13 -5.02 -11.86 -6.01
C CYS A 13 -5.01 -10.66 -6.98
N GLY A 14 -4.16 -9.66 -6.73
CA GLY A 14 -4.01 -8.49 -7.59
C GLY A 14 -2.68 -7.78 -7.37
N ALA A 15 -2.22 -7.05 -8.39
CA ALA A 15 -0.94 -6.35 -8.34
C ALA A 15 -0.94 -5.09 -9.23
N ALA A 16 -0.51 -3.96 -8.66
CA ALA A 16 -0.35 -2.72 -9.39
C ALA A 16 0.85 -1.92 -8.89
N ARG A 17 1.33 -1.00 -9.72
CA ARG A 17 2.33 0.00 -9.35
C ARG A 17 2.15 1.27 -10.16
N THR A 18 2.63 2.38 -9.63
CA THR A 18 2.80 3.61 -10.39
C THR A 18 3.95 3.47 -11.41
N PRO A 19 4.03 4.36 -12.42
CA PRO A 19 5.26 4.59 -13.16
C PRO A 19 6.40 5.02 -12.22
N LEU A 20 7.64 4.66 -12.56
CA LEU A 20 8.81 5.11 -11.81
C LEU A 20 9.26 6.46 -12.35
N GLY A 21 9.25 7.49 -11.50
CA GLY A 21 9.77 8.81 -11.83
C GLY A 21 11.29 8.87 -11.67
N ALA A 22 11.96 9.59 -12.56
CA ALA A 22 13.37 9.96 -12.36
C ALA A 22 13.52 10.94 -11.18
N PHE A 23 14.70 11.00 -10.57
CA PHE A 23 14.99 11.97 -9.51
C PHE A 23 14.81 13.40 -10.05
N GLN A 24 14.00 14.20 -9.35
CA GLN A 24 13.56 15.54 -9.79
C GLN A 24 12.83 15.55 -11.16
N GLY A 25 12.25 14.42 -11.56
CA GLY A 25 11.46 14.28 -12.78
C GLY A 25 9.97 14.60 -12.61
N GLU A 26 9.14 14.03 -13.49
CA GLU A 26 7.71 14.35 -13.60
C GLU A 26 6.88 14.09 -12.34
N LEU A 27 7.26 13.10 -11.53
CA LEU A 27 6.57 12.75 -10.29
C LEU A 27 7.12 13.47 -9.06
N SER A 28 8.08 14.38 -9.21
CA SER A 28 8.76 15.04 -8.07
C SER A 28 7.84 15.90 -7.20
N GLY A 29 6.74 16.41 -7.76
CA GLY A 29 5.74 17.18 -7.03
C GLY A 29 4.69 16.33 -6.32
N VAL A 30 4.67 15.00 -6.52
CA VAL A 30 3.65 14.11 -5.95
C VAL A 30 4.16 13.50 -4.65
N PRO A 31 3.45 13.66 -3.52
CA PRO A 31 3.83 13.03 -2.26
C PRO A 31 3.87 11.50 -2.36
N ALA A 32 4.80 10.87 -1.67
CA ALA A 32 4.93 9.41 -1.66
C ALA A 32 3.65 8.69 -1.17
N THR A 33 2.90 9.30 -0.25
CA THR A 33 1.62 8.79 0.26
C THR A 33 0.51 8.80 -0.79
N GLU A 34 0.52 9.78 -1.70
CA GLU A 34 -0.42 9.85 -2.83
C GLU A 34 -0.09 8.80 -3.90
N LEU A 35 1.20 8.63 -4.23
CA LEU A 35 1.66 7.54 -5.10
C LEU A 35 1.29 6.16 -4.52
N GLY A 36 1.44 5.99 -3.20
CA GLY A 36 1.00 4.80 -2.49
C GLY A 36 -0.52 4.59 -2.55
N SER A 37 -1.30 5.67 -2.44
CA SER A 37 -2.77 5.61 -2.56
C SER A 37 -3.21 5.06 -3.91
N VAL A 38 -2.64 5.59 -5.00
CA VAL A 38 -2.92 5.15 -6.36
C VAL A 38 -2.56 3.68 -6.56
N ALA A 39 -1.41 3.25 -6.06
CA ALA A 39 -0.97 1.87 -6.17
C ALA A 39 -1.87 0.90 -5.39
N ILE A 40 -2.28 1.26 -4.15
CA ILE A 40 -3.17 0.44 -3.33
C ILE A 40 -4.55 0.31 -3.97
N ASP A 41 -5.15 1.43 -4.42
CA ASP A 41 -6.47 1.42 -5.05
C ASP A 41 -6.48 0.54 -6.31
N ALA A 42 -5.47 0.70 -7.17
CA ALA A 42 -5.33 -0.10 -8.38
C ALA A 42 -5.12 -1.59 -8.08
N ALA A 43 -4.34 -1.95 -7.05
CA ALA A 43 -4.10 -3.35 -6.68
C ALA A 43 -5.36 -4.03 -6.10
N VAL A 44 -6.15 -3.30 -5.29
CA VAL A 44 -7.42 -3.81 -4.76
C VAL A 44 -8.45 -3.96 -5.88
N HIS A 45 -8.50 -3.01 -6.82
CA HIS A 45 -9.35 -3.10 -7.99
C HIS A 45 -8.97 -4.29 -8.89
N ASP A 46 -7.67 -4.49 -9.17
CA ASP A 46 -7.15 -5.63 -9.94
C ASP A 46 -7.49 -6.98 -9.27
N ALA A 47 -7.46 -7.01 -7.93
CA ALA A 47 -7.88 -8.19 -7.16
C ALA A 47 -9.39 -8.48 -7.23
N GLY A 48 -10.22 -7.53 -7.72
CA GLY A 48 -11.67 -7.70 -7.86
C GLY A 48 -12.41 -7.86 -6.52
N VAL A 49 -11.84 -7.37 -5.42
CA VAL A 49 -12.43 -7.47 -4.07
C VAL A 49 -12.97 -6.12 -3.60
N ASP A 50 -13.98 -6.16 -2.74
CA ASP A 50 -14.46 -4.96 -2.04
C ASP A 50 -13.35 -4.45 -1.10
N LYS A 51 -13.13 -3.13 -1.06
CA LYS A 51 -12.21 -2.46 -0.12
C LYS A 51 -12.52 -2.80 1.34
N ALA A 52 -13.79 -3.08 1.67
CA ALA A 52 -14.20 -3.50 3.01
C ALA A 52 -13.71 -4.92 3.39
N ARG A 53 -13.19 -5.70 2.44
CA ARG A 53 -12.60 -7.02 2.67
C ARG A 53 -11.10 -6.97 2.98
N VAL A 54 -10.48 -5.79 2.94
CA VAL A 54 -9.07 -5.63 3.30
C VAL A 54 -8.96 -5.57 4.82
N ASP A 55 -8.18 -6.50 5.40
CA ASP A 55 -8.02 -6.58 6.86
C ASP A 55 -6.90 -5.69 7.41
N GLU A 56 -5.80 -5.51 6.67
CA GLU A 56 -4.63 -4.74 7.10
C GLU A 56 -3.85 -4.19 5.90
N VAL A 57 -3.21 -3.03 6.07
CA VAL A 57 -2.26 -2.47 5.10
C VAL A 57 -0.85 -2.44 5.69
N LEU A 58 0.07 -3.12 5.01
CA LEU A 58 1.51 -3.05 5.28
C LEU A 58 2.18 -2.33 4.11
N MET A 59 2.79 -1.17 4.36
CA MET A 59 3.43 -0.37 3.30
C MET A 59 4.88 -0.05 3.64
N GLY A 60 5.79 -0.35 2.71
CA GLY A 60 7.20 0.01 2.82
C GLY A 60 7.44 1.49 2.56
N ASN A 61 8.19 2.17 3.44
CA ASN A 61 8.68 3.53 3.19
C ASN A 61 9.96 3.84 3.98
N VAL A 62 11.08 4.01 3.27
CA VAL A 62 12.42 4.15 3.87
C VAL A 62 12.67 5.56 4.42
N LEU A 63 12.20 6.60 3.72
CA LEU A 63 12.46 8.01 4.06
C LEU A 63 11.15 8.73 4.42
N PRO A 64 10.61 8.56 5.65
CA PRO A 64 9.32 9.13 6.05
C PRO A 64 9.38 10.62 6.44
N ALA A 65 10.56 11.20 6.58
CA ALA A 65 10.71 12.58 7.01
C ALA A 65 9.96 13.54 6.06
N GLY A 66 9.14 14.43 6.63
CA GLY A 66 8.37 15.41 5.87
C GLY A 66 7.06 14.91 5.27
N LEU A 67 6.73 13.61 5.40
CA LEU A 67 5.47 13.05 4.87
C LEU A 67 4.28 13.14 5.84
N GLY A 68 4.49 13.63 7.06
CA GLY A 68 3.47 13.61 8.11
C GLY A 68 3.36 12.26 8.84
N GLN A 69 2.32 12.09 9.64
CA GLN A 69 2.16 10.92 10.52
C GLN A 69 1.66 9.69 9.74
N ALA A 70 2.20 8.51 10.07
CA ALA A 70 1.76 7.22 9.55
C ALA A 70 1.56 7.17 8.00
N PRO A 71 2.64 7.19 7.19
CA PRO A 71 2.54 7.19 5.72
C PRO A 71 1.66 6.08 5.14
N ALA A 72 1.74 4.85 5.66
CA ALA A 72 0.88 3.74 5.24
C ALA A 72 -0.61 4.04 5.46
N ARG A 73 -0.95 4.69 6.58
CA ARG A 73 -2.32 5.09 6.91
C ARG A 73 -2.82 6.18 5.98
N GLN A 74 -1.99 7.17 5.68
CA GLN A 74 -2.34 8.21 4.70
C GLN A 74 -2.61 7.59 3.32
N ALA A 75 -1.76 6.66 2.87
CA ALA A 75 -1.94 5.98 1.60
C ALA A 75 -3.22 5.13 1.56
N ALA A 76 -3.50 4.36 2.62
CA ALA A 76 -4.73 3.57 2.72
C ALA A 76 -6.00 4.44 2.69
N LEU A 77 -6.00 5.55 3.42
CA LEU A 77 -7.13 6.49 3.43
C LEU A 77 -7.31 7.19 2.08
N GLY A 78 -6.21 7.59 1.42
CA GLY A 78 -6.23 8.18 0.09
C GLY A 78 -6.71 7.19 -0.98
N ALA A 79 -6.44 5.90 -0.81
CA ALA A 79 -6.97 4.81 -1.62
C ALA A 79 -8.46 4.50 -1.33
N GLY A 80 -9.09 5.19 -0.36
CA GLY A 80 -10.49 5.00 0.00
C GLY A 80 -10.77 3.70 0.77
N LEU A 81 -9.77 3.12 1.43
CA LEU A 81 -9.99 1.97 2.31
C LEU A 81 -10.66 2.42 3.63
N PRO A 82 -11.41 1.52 4.31
CA PRO A 82 -12.12 1.88 5.52
C PRO A 82 -11.20 2.38 6.65
N VAL A 83 -11.66 3.36 7.42
CA VAL A 83 -10.91 3.90 8.58
C VAL A 83 -10.67 2.87 9.69
N SER A 84 -11.41 1.76 9.72
CA SER A 84 -11.28 0.71 10.72
C SER A 84 -10.02 -0.13 10.54
N ILE A 85 -9.42 -0.15 9.35
CA ILE A 85 -8.31 -1.07 9.09
C ILE A 85 -7.02 -0.59 9.75
N PRO A 86 -6.25 -1.47 10.41
CA PRO A 86 -4.90 -1.16 10.87
C PRO A 86 -3.96 -0.93 9.68
N CYS A 87 -2.99 -0.04 9.88
CA CYS A 87 -1.96 0.26 8.88
C CYS A 87 -0.60 0.35 9.54
N THR A 88 0.40 -0.34 8.97
CA THR A 88 1.77 -0.33 9.48
C THR A 88 2.73 0.16 8.40
N THR A 89 3.51 1.20 8.71
CA THR A 89 4.62 1.63 7.84
C THR A 89 5.87 0.85 8.23
N ILE A 90 6.47 0.15 7.26
CA ILE A 90 7.65 -0.68 7.48
C ILE A 90 8.85 0.02 6.83
N SER A 91 9.96 0.09 7.56
CA SER A 91 11.26 0.52 7.02
C SER A 91 12.28 -0.57 7.32
N VAL A 92 12.97 -1.05 6.28
CA VAL A 92 14.05 -2.04 6.36
C VAL A 92 15.24 -1.47 5.60
N VAL A 93 16.41 -1.50 6.24
CA VAL A 93 17.68 -0.99 5.71
C VAL A 93 18.75 -2.06 5.89
#